data_AF-A0A2N3CMM9-F1
#
_entry.id   AF-A0A2N3CMM9-F1
#
_cell.length_a   1.000
_cell.length_b   1.000
_cell.length_c   1.000
_cell.angle_alpha   90.00
_cell.angle_beta   90.00
_cell.angle_gamma   90.00
#
_symmetry.space_group_name_H-M   'P 1'
#
loop_
_entity.id
_entity.type
_entity.pdbx_description
1 polymer ?
#
loop_
_entity_poly.entity_id
_entity_poly.type
_entity_poly.pdbx_seq_one_letter_code
_entity_poly.pdbx_strand_id
1 'polypeptide(L)'
;TYKMTSQCASGSGQFLENIARYLGIAQEEIGRLSAQADDPEVVSSICAVLAETDVINMVSRGITAPNIVKGIHISMASRLTRLLKAIGAKSGKVMVTGGLALDDGMVQAIAEDIEKMKGLDVTVTSHPDSIYAGAIGAALWGAFRHRRLVQGADAAAA
;
A
#
# COMPACT_ATOMS: atom_id res chain seq x y z
N THR A 1 3.86 -16.68 -7.84
CA THR A 1 4.94 -15.88 -8.48
C THR A 1 4.95 -14.49 -7.89
N TYR A 2 6.13 -13.97 -7.55
CA TYR A 2 6.29 -12.60 -7.07
C TYR A 2 5.95 -11.58 -8.18
N LYS A 3 5.28 -10.47 -7.82
CA LYS A 3 4.98 -9.36 -8.71
C LYS A 3 5.27 -8.05 -7.99
N MET A 4 5.83 -7.09 -8.72
CA MET A 4 5.98 -5.71 -8.25
C MET A 4 5.23 -4.75 -9.17
N THR A 5 4.90 -3.59 -8.63
CA THR A 5 4.61 -2.41 -9.45
C THR A 5 5.84 -2.05 -10.30
N SER A 6 5.64 -1.39 -11.44
CA SER A 6 6.77 -0.80 -12.19
C SER A 6 7.54 0.22 -11.31
N GLN A 7 8.82 0.45 -11.61
CA GLN A 7 9.75 1.25 -10.80
C GLN A 7 9.27 2.67 -10.44
N CYS A 8 8.28 3.22 -11.15
CA CYS A 8 7.72 4.55 -10.92
C CYS A 8 6.74 4.67 -9.71
N ALA A 9 6.39 3.54 -9.08
CA ALA A 9 5.50 3.49 -7.90
C ALA A 9 6.26 3.21 -6.58
N SER A 10 7.60 3.12 -6.65
CA SER A 10 8.48 3.07 -5.47
C SER A 10 8.48 4.44 -4.79
N GLY A 11 7.58 4.65 -3.83
CA GLY A 11 7.42 5.95 -3.17
C GLY A 11 6.02 6.25 -2.64
N SER A 12 5.11 5.27 -2.63
CA SER A 12 3.71 5.46 -2.20
C SER A 12 3.56 6.13 -0.82
N GLY A 13 4.40 5.77 0.16
CA GLY A 13 4.40 6.43 1.48
C GLY A 13 4.95 7.86 1.43
N GLN A 14 6.13 8.05 0.84
CA GLN A 14 6.74 9.38 0.72
C GLN A 14 5.87 10.36 -0.08
N PHE A 15 5.19 9.86 -1.11
CA PHE A 15 4.22 10.62 -1.89
C PHE A 15 3.09 11.13 -0.98
N LEU A 16 2.49 10.26 -0.19
CA LEU A 16 1.40 10.62 0.71
C LEU A 16 1.86 11.61 1.79
N GLU A 17 3.08 11.47 2.31
CA GLU A 17 3.72 12.43 3.22
C GLU A 17 3.94 13.80 2.57
N ASN A 18 4.35 13.84 1.31
CA ASN A 18 4.50 15.09 0.56
C ASN A 18 3.15 15.79 0.38
N ILE A 19 2.13 15.05 -0.03
CA ILE A 19 0.78 15.58 -0.19
C ILE A 19 0.21 16.06 1.14
N ALA A 20 0.43 15.32 2.24
CA ALA A 20 0.00 15.75 3.57
C ALA A 20 0.59 17.10 3.95
N ARG A 21 1.90 17.29 3.76
CA ARG A 21 2.57 18.57 3.98
C ARG A 21 2.03 19.67 3.09
N TYR A 22 1.78 19.38 1.82
CA TYR A 22 1.27 20.35 0.86
C TYR A 22 -0.15 20.81 1.20
N LEU A 23 -1.02 19.88 1.60
CA LEU A 23 -2.40 20.16 2.01
C LEU A 23 -2.51 20.72 3.45
N GLY A 24 -1.40 20.76 4.19
CA GLY A 24 -1.36 21.23 5.58
C GLY A 24 -2.09 20.31 6.56
N ILE A 25 -2.12 19.00 6.28
CA ILE A 25 -2.77 17.97 7.12
C ILE A 25 -1.72 17.14 7.85
N ALA A 26 -2.02 16.69 9.07
CA ALA A 26 -1.15 15.77 9.79
C ALA A 26 -1.21 14.36 9.16
N GLN A 27 -0.11 13.61 9.23
CA GLN A 27 -0.01 12.29 8.59
C GLN A 27 -1.02 11.30 9.18
N GLU A 28 -1.27 11.41 10.48
CA GLU A 28 -2.20 10.59 11.24
C GLU A 28 -3.66 10.85 10.87
N GLU A 29 -3.94 12.00 10.24
CA GLU A 29 -5.29 12.40 9.85
C GLU A 29 -5.69 11.92 8.45
N ILE A 30 -4.72 11.48 7.63
CA ILE A 30 -4.94 11.10 6.23
C ILE A 30 -6.05 10.06 6.10
N GLY A 31 -5.95 8.93 6.82
CA GLY A 31 -6.95 7.87 6.76
C GLY A 31 -8.35 8.35 7.16
N ARG A 32 -8.44 9.14 8.24
CA ARG A 32 -9.71 9.69 8.74
C ARG A 32 -10.31 10.71 7.77
N LEU A 33 -9.50 11.55 7.14
CA LEU A 33 -9.95 12.52 6.13
C LEU A 33 -10.41 11.81 4.87
N SER A 34 -9.71 10.76 4.44
CA SER A 34 -10.13 9.94 3.31
C SER A 34 -11.55 9.39 3.47
N ALA A 35 -11.95 9.00 4.69
CA ALA A 35 -13.27 8.43 4.94
C ALA A 35 -14.41 9.47 4.88
N GLN A 36 -14.09 10.77 4.89
CA GLN A 36 -15.06 11.87 4.86
C GLN A 36 -15.36 12.37 3.44
N ALA A 37 -14.73 11.79 2.41
CA ALA A 37 -14.93 12.18 1.03
C ALA A 37 -16.37 11.94 0.57
N ASP A 38 -16.94 12.92 -0.13
CA ASP A 38 -18.29 12.88 -0.71
C ASP A 38 -18.25 12.74 -2.25
N ASP A 39 -17.29 13.37 -2.90
CA ASP A 39 -17.08 13.34 -4.35
C ASP A 39 -15.57 13.25 -4.68
N PRO A 40 -14.96 12.06 -4.52
CA PRO A 40 -13.52 11.89 -4.66
C PRO A 40 -13.06 11.97 -6.12
N GLU A 41 -12.03 12.78 -6.37
CA GLU A 41 -11.41 12.89 -7.71
C GLU A 41 -10.12 12.06 -7.79
N VAL A 42 -10.09 11.06 -8.68
CA VAL A 42 -8.98 10.10 -8.76
C VAL A 42 -7.74 10.71 -9.44
N VAL A 43 -6.60 10.65 -8.76
CA VAL A 43 -5.29 11.09 -9.28
C VAL A 43 -4.65 10.08 -10.22
N SER A 44 -3.70 10.53 -11.05
CA SER A 44 -2.99 9.69 -12.02
C SER A 44 -2.34 8.41 -11.46
N SER A 45 -2.52 7.37 -12.27
CA SER A 45 -1.92 6.02 -12.28
C SER A 45 -0.40 5.89 -12.29
N ILE A 46 0.29 6.92 -12.78
CA ILE A 46 1.52 6.67 -13.54
C ILE A 46 2.77 6.83 -12.69
N CYS A 47 2.94 7.97 -12.01
CA CYS A 47 4.07 8.23 -11.13
C CYS A 47 3.72 9.21 -10.01
N ALA A 48 4.50 9.17 -8.93
CA ALA A 48 4.32 10.08 -7.80
C ALA A 48 4.43 11.56 -8.21
N VAL A 49 5.35 11.90 -9.11
CA VAL A 49 5.57 13.28 -9.57
C VAL A 49 4.36 13.83 -10.36
N LEU A 50 3.78 13.03 -11.26
CA LEU A 50 2.60 13.43 -12.02
C LEU A 50 1.36 13.46 -11.12
N ALA A 51 1.25 12.51 -10.18
CA ALA A 51 0.16 12.54 -9.21
C ALA A 51 0.24 13.78 -8.31
N GLU A 52 1.44 14.26 -7.97
CA GLU A 52 1.63 15.51 -7.23
C GLU A 52 1.17 16.73 -8.05
N THR A 53 1.50 16.79 -9.34
CA THR A 53 0.98 17.81 -10.26
C THR A 53 -0.54 17.78 -10.35
N ASP A 54 -1.16 16.60 -10.39
CA ASP A 54 -2.62 16.46 -10.39
C ASP A 54 -3.22 17.03 -9.11
N VAL A 55 -2.63 16.73 -7.95
CA VAL A 55 -3.09 17.27 -6.66
C VAL A 55 -3.01 18.79 -6.63
N ILE A 56 -1.92 19.39 -7.14
CA ILE A 56 -1.79 20.86 -7.25
C ILE A 56 -2.93 21.43 -8.11
N ASN A 57 -3.26 20.77 -9.23
CA ASN A 57 -4.36 21.19 -10.10
C ASN A 57 -5.74 21.00 -9.44
N MET A 58 -5.93 19.96 -8.63
CA MET A 58 -7.17 19.75 -7.87
C MET A 58 -7.35 20.83 -6.80
N VAL A 59 -6.28 21.19 -6.11
CA VAL A 59 -6.30 22.29 -5.13
C VAL A 59 -6.63 23.61 -5.81
N SER A 60 -6.03 23.91 -6.97
CA SER A 60 -6.34 25.15 -7.69
C SER A 60 -7.79 25.22 -8.21
N ARG A 61 -8.42 24.07 -8.44
CA ARG A 61 -9.85 23.92 -8.77
C ARG A 61 -10.77 23.94 -7.55
N GLY A 62 -10.23 24.02 -6.34
CA GLY A 62 -11.00 24.09 -5.10
C GLY A 62 -11.54 22.74 -4.62
N ILE A 63 -10.97 21.61 -5.08
CA ILE A 63 -11.35 20.29 -4.57
C ILE A 63 -10.91 20.18 -3.11
N THR A 64 -11.77 19.61 -2.27
CA THR A 64 -11.54 19.49 -0.83
C THR A 64 -10.47 18.44 -0.50
N ALA A 65 -9.75 18.62 0.60
CA ALA A 65 -8.71 17.68 1.03
C ALA A 65 -9.24 16.22 1.21
N PRO A 66 -10.43 15.97 1.82
CA PRO A 66 -11.02 14.64 1.85
C PRO A 66 -11.14 13.98 0.48
N ASN A 67 -11.65 14.72 -0.51
CA ASN A 67 -11.87 14.21 -1.87
C ASN A 67 -10.56 13.91 -2.61
N ILE A 68 -9.55 14.77 -2.43
CA ILE A 68 -8.20 14.55 -2.98
C ILE A 68 -7.57 13.29 -2.35
N VAL A 69 -7.58 13.19 -1.02
CA VAL A 69 -6.96 12.06 -0.29
C VAL A 69 -7.64 10.74 -0.62
N LYS A 70 -8.99 10.70 -0.66
CA LYS A 70 -9.71 9.49 -1.08
C LYS A 70 -9.41 9.14 -2.54
N GLY A 71 -9.29 10.13 -3.42
CA GLY A 71 -8.85 9.95 -4.81
C GLY A 71 -7.48 9.28 -4.93
N ILE A 72 -6.53 9.69 -4.09
CA ILE A 72 -5.21 9.04 -3.96
C ILE A 72 -5.35 7.59 -3.52
N HIS A 73 -6.10 7.32 -2.45
CA HIS A 73 -6.32 5.96 -1.94
C HIS A 73 -6.97 5.05 -2.97
N ILE A 74 -7.99 5.52 -3.71
CA ILE A 74 -8.62 4.77 -4.81
C ILE A 74 -7.59 4.46 -5.91
N SER A 75 -6.79 5.46 -6.32
CA SER A 75 -5.74 5.30 -7.33
C SER A 75 -4.71 4.24 -6.91
N MET A 76 -4.33 4.20 -5.62
CA MET A 76 -3.38 3.22 -5.08
C MET A 76 -4.00 1.84 -4.92
N ALA A 77 -5.20 1.74 -4.36
CA ALA A 77 -5.95 0.50 -4.19
C ALA A 77 -6.10 -0.24 -5.52
N SER A 78 -6.54 0.46 -6.57
CA SER A 78 -6.71 -0.13 -7.91
C SER A 78 -5.42 -0.74 -8.47
N ARG A 79 -4.24 -0.23 -8.10
CA ARG A 79 -2.95 -0.80 -8.52
C ARG A 79 -2.68 -2.11 -7.78
N LEU A 80 -2.92 -2.14 -6.48
CA LEU A 80 -2.70 -3.31 -5.63
C LEU A 80 -3.62 -4.46 -6.01
N THR A 81 -4.91 -4.20 -6.23
CA THR A 81 -5.88 -5.23 -6.61
C THR A 81 -5.61 -5.82 -8.00
N ARG A 82 -5.13 -5.01 -8.95
CA ARG A 82 -4.63 -5.53 -10.24
C ARG A 82 -3.44 -6.47 -10.07
N LEU A 83 -2.53 -6.19 -9.14
CA LEU A 83 -1.43 -7.10 -8.82
C LEU A 83 -1.94 -8.41 -8.20
N LEU A 84 -2.91 -8.35 -7.29
CA LEU A 84 -3.57 -9.53 -6.73
C LEU A 84 -4.18 -10.41 -7.84
N LYS A 85 -4.84 -9.79 -8.81
CA LYS A 85 -5.36 -10.53 -9.97
C LYS A 85 -4.24 -11.12 -10.84
N ALA A 86 -3.16 -10.38 -11.05
CA ALA A 86 -2.02 -10.83 -11.86
C ALA A 86 -1.24 -12.01 -11.24
N ILE A 87 -1.31 -12.19 -9.92
CA ILE A 87 -0.77 -13.39 -9.24
C ILE A 87 -1.76 -14.55 -9.19
N GLY A 88 -2.98 -14.36 -9.71
CA GLY A 88 -4.03 -15.38 -9.73
C GLY A 88 -4.74 -15.57 -8.39
N ALA A 89 -4.75 -14.55 -7.51
CA ALA A 89 -5.54 -14.60 -6.29
C ALA A 89 -7.04 -14.72 -6.66
N LYS A 90 -7.75 -15.65 -6.00
CA LYS A 90 -9.18 -15.89 -6.20
C LYS A 90 -9.95 -15.80 -4.90
N SER A 91 -9.40 -16.35 -3.83
CA SER A 91 -9.98 -16.25 -2.50
C SER A 91 -8.94 -16.30 -1.39
N GLY A 92 -9.32 -15.92 -0.17
CA GLY A 92 -8.50 -16.07 1.03
C GLY A 92 -8.22 -14.74 1.74
N LYS A 93 -7.10 -14.67 2.47
CA LYS A 93 -6.70 -13.48 3.21
C LYS A 93 -5.52 -12.79 2.53
N VAL A 94 -5.62 -11.48 2.36
CA VAL A 94 -4.50 -10.61 1.98
C VAL A 94 -4.11 -9.76 3.17
N MET A 95 -2.84 -9.82 3.53
CA MET A 95 -2.26 -9.01 4.59
C MET A 95 -1.56 -7.79 3.98
N VAL A 96 -1.91 -6.60 4.43
CA VAL A 96 -1.20 -5.35 4.12
C VAL A 96 -0.10 -5.15 5.16
N THR A 97 1.11 -4.85 4.68
CA THR A 97 2.29 -4.63 5.54
C THR A 97 3.01 -3.34 5.17
N GLY A 98 3.89 -2.84 6.05
CA GLY A 98 4.55 -1.54 5.91
C GLY A 98 3.73 -0.39 6.51
N GLY A 99 4.19 0.86 6.33
CA GLY A 99 3.59 2.04 6.98
C GLY A 99 2.11 2.28 6.62
N LEU A 100 1.75 2.08 5.35
CA LEU A 100 0.37 2.24 4.87
C LEU A 100 -0.60 1.17 5.39
N ALA A 101 -0.10 0.12 6.05
CA ALA A 101 -0.98 -0.87 6.68
C ALA A 101 -1.72 -0.30 7.90
N LEU A 102 -1.24 0.80 8.46
CA LEU A 102 -1.86 1.52 9.57
C LEU A 102 -2.75 2.69 9.10
N ASP A 103 -2.83 2.93 7.79
CA ASP A 103 -3.75 3.91 7.24
C ASP A 103 -5.10 3.24 6.97
N ASP A 104 -6.06 3.48 7.87
CA ASP A 104 -7.40 2.90 7.77
C ASP A 104 -8.11 3.28 6.47
N GLY A 105 -7.88 4.49 5.95
CA GLY A 105 -8.47 4.95 4.69
C GLY A 105 -7.90 4.18 3.49
N MET A 106 -6.62 3.87 3.51
CA MET A 106 -5.97 3.03 2.51
C MET A 106 -6.47 1.59 2.58
N VAL A 107 -6.54 0.98 3.77
CA VAL A 107 -7.04 -0.39 3.95
C VAL A 107 -8.50 -0.49 3.50
N GLN A 108 -9.32 0.50 3.85
CA GLN A 108 -10.71 0.60 3.42
C GLN A 108 -10.81 0.72 1.88
N ALA A 109 -10.00 1.58 1.24
CA ALA A 109 -10.03 1.72 -0.21
C ALA A 109 -9.64 0.44 -0.95
N ILE A 110 -8.70 -0.35 -0.42
CA ILE A 110 -8.36 -1.68 -0.98
C ILE A 110 -9.56 -2.62 -0.85
N ALA A 111 -10.21 -2.67 0.32
CA ALA A 111 -11.37 -3.52 0.55
C ALA A 111 -12.53 -3.16 -0.40
N GLU A 112 -12.87 -1.88 -0.51
CA GLU A 112 -13.90 -1.37 -1.42
C GLU A 112 -13.62 -1.70 -2.90
N ASP A 113 -12.35 -1.64 -3.32
CA ASP A 113 -11.96 -1.96 -4.69
C ASP A 113 -12.06 -3.47 -4.97
N ILE A 114 -11.71 -4.31 -4.00
CA ILE A 114 -11.86 -5.78 -4.10
C ILE A 114 -13.35 -6.17 -4.19
N GLU A 115 -14.23 -5.57 -3.39
CA GLU A 115 -15.67 -5.84 -3.44
C GLU A 115 -16.29 -5.54 -4.81
N LYS A 116 -15.76 -4.54 -5.52
CA LYS A 116 -16.19 -4.20 -6.89
C LYS A 116 -15.70 -5.19 -7.94
N MET A 117 -14.70 -6.01 -7.63
CA MET A 117 -14.10 -6.97 -8.56
C MET A 117 -14.83 -8.31 -8.55
N LYS A 118 -15.40 -8.69 -9.71
CA LYS A 118 -15.99 -10.02 -9.90
C LYS A 118 -14.92 -11.12 -9.81
N GLY A 119 -15.16 -12.13 -8.97
CA GLY A 119 -14.34 -13.34 -8.88
C GLY A 119 -13.11 -13.22 -7.98
N LEU A 120 -13.07 -12.21 -7.10
CA LEU A 120 -12.02 -12.04 -6.08
C LEU A 120 -12.67 -12.01 -4.68
N ASP A 121 -12.73 -13.16 -4.02
CA ASP A 121 -13.29 -13.35 -2.67
C ASP A 121 -12.20 -13.27 -1.60
N VAL A 122 -11.63 -12.07 -1.44
CA VAL A 122 -10.47 -11.85 -0.59
C VAL A 122 -10.80 -10.92 0.57
N THR A 123 -10.44 -11.33 1.78
CA THR A 123 -10.48 -10.46 2.97
C THR A 123 -9.16 -9.74 3.13
N VAL A 124 -9.18 -8.42 3.12
CA VAL A 124 -8.01 -7.58 3.42
C VAL A 124 -7.89 -7.43 4.93
N THR A 125 -6.66 -7.57 5.44
CA THR A 125 -6.34 -7.42 6.86
C THR A 125 -5.04 -6.65 7.02
N SER A 126 -4.91 -5.94 8.14
CA SER A 126 -3.65 -5.38 8.61
C SER A 126 -3.43 -5.80 10.07
N HIS A 127 -2.21 -5.60 10.58
CA HIS A 127 -1.86 -5.88 11.96
C HIS A 127 -1.11 -4.67 12.55
N PRO A 128 -1.22 -4.36 13.84
CA PRO A 128 -0.45 -3.27 14.46
C PRO A 128 1.07 -3.38 14.20
N ASP A 129 1.60 -4.61 14.25
CA ASP A 129 3.02 -4.89 13.97
C ASP A 129 3.35 -5.00 12.47
N SER A 130 2.43 -4.68 11.55
CA SER A 130 2.64 -4.76 10.10
C SER A 130 3.83 -3.92 9.62
N ILE A 131 4.19 -2.87 10.35
CA ILE A 131 5.36 -2.02 10.07
C ILE A 131 6.69 -2.76 10.25
N TYR A 132 6.72 -3.80 11.09
CA TYR A 132 7.93 -4.57 11.40
C TYR A 132 8.12 -5.79 10.50
N ALA A 133 7.20 -6.06 9.58
CA ALA A 133 7.21 -7.26 8.74
C ALA A 133 8.55 -7.47 8.00
N GLY A 134 9.15 -6.38 7.48
CA GLY A 134 10.45 -6.43 6.82
C GLY A 134 11.59 -6.84 7.76
N ALA A 135 11.64 -6.28 8.97
CA ALA A 135 12.65 -6.60 9.97
C ALA A 135 12.50 -8.04 10.48
N ILE A 136 11.27 -8.47 10.74
CA ILE A 136 10.94 -9.85 11.14
C ILE A 136 11.38 -10.83 10.05
N GLY A 137 11.06 -10.53 8.79
CA GLY A 137 11.48 -11.35 7.64
C GLY A 137 13.00 -11.47 7.51
N ALA A 138 13.72 -10.37 7.68
CA ALA A 138 15.18 -10.36 7.67
C ALA A 138 15.78 -11.21 8.80
N ALA A 139 15.24 -11.12 10.02
CA ALA A 139 15.68 -11.91 11.15
C ALA A 139 15.46 -13.42 10.94
N LEU A 140 14.27 -13.81 10.47
CA LEU A 140 13.94 -15.20 10.15
C LEU A 140 14.86 -15.76 9.06
N TRP A 141 15.14 -14.97 8.03
CA TRP A 141 16.04 -15.37 6.95
C TRP A 141 17.49 -15.54 7.43
N GLY A 142 17.97 -14.62 8.27
CA GLY A 142 19.28 -14.72 8.92
C GLY A 142 19.42 -16.01 9.73
N ALA A 143 18.43 -16.32 10.58
CA ALA A 143 18.41 -17.54 11.39
C ALA A 143 18.35 -18.82 10.53
N PHE A 144 17.59 -18.81 9.44
CA PHE A 144 17.56 -19.92 8.48
C PHE A 144 18.93 -20.14 7.83
N ARG A 145 19.58 -19.08 7.35
CA ARG A 145 20.91 -19.17 6.74
C ARG A 145 21.96 -19.66 7.71
N HIS A 146 21.96 -19.17 8.95
CA HIS A 146 22.87 -19.63 10.00
C HIS A 146 22.75 -21.14 10.22
N ARG A 147 21.53 -21.67 10.40
CA ARG A 147 21.30 -23.11 10.60
C ARG A 147 21.80 -23.95 9.43
N ARG A 148 21.59 -23.51 8.19
CA ARG A 148 22.08 -24.23 6.99
C ARG A 148 23.59 -24.26 6.90
N LEU A 149 24.27 -23.18 7.31
CA LEU A 149 25.73 -23.12 7.29
C LEU A 149 26.34 -24.04 8.36
N VAL A 150 25.77 -24.07 9.56
CA VAL A 150 26.22 -24.98 10.64
C VAL A 150 26.04 -26.44 10.21
N GLN A 151 24.85 -26.84 9.72
CA GLN A 151 24.59 -28.20 9.24
C GLN A 151 25.51 -28.62 8.09
N GLY A 152 25.80 -27.70 7.16
CA GLY A 152 26.73 -27.96 6.06
C GLY A 152 28.18 -28.11 6.52
N ALA A 153 28.59 -27.38 7.55
CA ALA A 153 29.92 -27.52 8.15
C ALA A 153 30.06 -28.86 8.89
N ASP A 154 29.04 -29.25 9.67
CA ASP A 154 29.03 -30.54 10.37
C ASP A 154 29.05 -31.72 9.39
N ALA A 155 28.30 -31.63 8.28
CA ALA A 155 28.28 -32.64 7.23
C ALA A 155 29.57 -32.69 6.38
N ALA A 156 30.35 -31.62 6.34
CA ALA A 156 31.66 -31.59 5.67
C ALA A 156 32.81 -32.06 6.59
N ALA A 157 32.58 -32.07 7.90
CA ALA A 157 33.53 -32.52 8.92
C ALA A 157 33.38 -34.01 9.30
N ALA A 158 32.25 -34.64 8.92
CA ALA A 158 31.96 -36.07 9.09
C ALA A 158 32.32 -36.87 7.83
#